data_AF-A0A352VEU0-F1
#
_entry.id   AF-A0A352VEU0-F1
#
_cell.length_a   1.000
_cell.length_b   1.000
_cell.length_c   1.000
_cell.angle_alpha   90.00
_cell.angle_beta   90.00
_cell.angle_gamma   90.00
#
_symmetry.space_group_name_H-M   'P 1'
#
loop_
_entity.id
_entity.type
_entity.pdbx_description
1 polymer ?
#
loop_
_entity_poly.entity_id
_entity_poly.type
_entity_poly.pdbx_seq_one_letter_code
_entity_poly.pdbx_strand_id
1 'polypeptide(L)'
;MSFLASILLFVIRFYMILISIRIFTSWLSLPYNKYTHYLSVIVDPFLNFFKRVFPLKVGFLDLSPLVPLLLLSLADTVVVDLLINNQVFGIGFIAGKLIFIVKYCLNVAVFIFCFSCIIILVMNIFMPMSYNPIVTMMRSFLDPIMSKLRRILKIHSYHSDRIYLIILIVFTIIVSMAGNYLLDFLAYQAVRLRF
;
A
#
# COMPACT_ATOMS: atom_id res chain seq x y z
N MET A 1 -9.44 11.08 -30.35
CA MET A 1 -9.74 10.83 -28.91
C MET A 1 -8.64 10.01 -28.24
N SER A 2 -8.18 8.90 -28.83
CA SER A 2 -7.14 8.03 -28.22
C SER A 2 -5.78 8.72 -27.97
N PHE A 3 -5.26 9.52 -28.92
CA PHE A 3 -3.92 10.12 -28.77
C PHE A 3 -3.80 11.08 -27.57
N LEU A 4 -4.78 11.97 -27.38
CA LEU A 4 -4.84 12.88 -26.23
C LEU A 4 -4.94 12.11 -24.91
N ALA A 5 -5.79 11.07 -24.86
CA ALA A 5 -5.91 10.21 -23.70
C ALA A 5 -4.58 9.50 -23.37
N SER A 6 -3.86 9.01 -24.38
CA SER A 6 -2.55 8.38 -24.19
C SER A 6 -1.50 9.33 -23.64
N ILE A 7 -1.45 10.59 -24.10
CA ILE A 7 -0.54 11.60 -23.55
C ILE A 7 -0.88 11.89 -22.09
N LEU A 8 -2.16 12.07 -21.78
CA LEU A 8 -2.59 12.37 -20.41
C LEU A 8 -2.27 11.21 -19.46
N LEU A 9 -2.53 9.97 -19.87
CA LEU A 9 -2.15 8.77 -19.11
C LEU A 9 -0.64 8.65 -18.94
N PHE A 10 0.13 8.96 -19.98
CA PHE A 10 1.60 8.98 -19.89
C PHE A 10 2.07 9.95 -18.81
N VAL A 11 1.54 11.18 -18.79
CA VAL A 11 1.89 12.19 -17.77
C VAL A 11 1.50 11.73 -16.37
N ILE A 12 0.28 11.20 -16.18
CA ILE A 12 -0.18 10.71 -14.87
C ILE A 12 0.72 9.57 -14.38
N ARG A 13 0.99 8.56 -15.21
CA ARG A 13 1.82 7.40 -14.86
C ARG A 13 3.27 7.78 -14.60
N PHE A 14 3.82 8.65 -15.43
CA PHE A 14 5.16 9.18 -15.22
C PHE A 14 5.27 9.91 -13.88
N TYR A 15 4.27 10.74 -13.55
CA TYR A 15 4.23 11.44 -12.27
C TYR A 15 4.06 10.49 -11.08
N MET A 16 3.27 9.42 -11.20
CA MET A 16 3.19 8.36 -10.18
C MET A 16 4.55 7.68 -9.93
N ILE A 17 5.35 7.46 -10.98
CA ILE A 17 6.71 6.92 -10.84
C ILE A 17 7.60 7.90 -10.07
N LEU A 18 7.57 9.19 -10.40
CA LEU A 18 8.34 10.22 -9.67
C LEU A 18 7.97 10.25 -8.18
N ILE A 19 6.67 10.20 -7.86
CA ILE A 19 6.21 10.10 -6.47
C ILE A 19 6.73 8.84 -5.80
N SER A 20 6.65 7.69 -6.48
CA SER A 20 7.13 6.42 -5.95
C SER A 20 8.63 6.46 -5.64
N ILE A 21 9.45 6.98 -6.56
CA ILE A 21 10.89 7.18 -6.34
C ILE A 21 11.10 8.11 -5.13
N ARG A 22 10.34 9.20 -5.03
CA ARG A 22 10.46 10.13 -3.90
C ARG A 22 10.18 9.45 -2.56
N ILE A 23 9.14 8.61 -2.50
CA ILE A 23 8.80 7.82 -1.31
C ILE A 23 9.96 6.88 -0.94
N PHE A 24 10.49 6.12 -1.90
CA PHE A 24 11.62 5.23 -1.65
C PHE A 24 12.86 6.01 -1.17
N THR A 25 13.18 7.15 -1.79
CA THR A 25 14.32 7.98 -1.35
C THR A 25 14.14 8.50 0.08
N SER A 26 12.90 8.80 0.49
CA SER A 26 12.58 9.26 1.83
C SER A 26 12.69 8.15 2.87
N TRP A 27 12.19 6.95 2.57
CA TRP A 27 12.23 5.82 3.51
C TRP A 27 13.64 5.25 3.67
N LEU A 28 14.41 5.18 2.59
CA LEU A 28 15.80 4.73 2.62
C LEU A 28 16.77 5.80 3.18
N SER A 29 16.28 7.00 3.50
CA SER A 29 17.10 8.13 3.98
C SER A 29 18.32 8.38 3.09
N LEU A 30 18.13 8.37 1.77
CA LEU A 30 19.24 8.53 0.82
C LEU A 30 19.91 9.90 0.98
N PRO A 31 21.25 9.97 0.84
CA PRO A 31 21.98 11.22 0.99
C PRO A 31 21.56 12.24 -0.06
N TYR A 32 21.64 13.52 0.32
CA TYR A 32 21.25 14.63 -0.55
C TYR A 32 22.16 14.74 -1.77
N ASN A 33 21.57 14.65 -2.97
CA ASN A 33 22.20 14.77 -4.27
C ASN A 33 21.41 15.79 -5.14
N LYS A 34 22.04 16.37 -6.16
CA LYS A 34 21.39 17.13 -7.23
C LYS A 34 20.14 16.42 -7.79
N TYR A 35 20.20 15.12 -8.07
CA TYR A 35 19.04 14.38 -8.61
C TYR A 35 17.88 14.27 -7.62
N THR A 36 18.17 13.98 -6.34
CA THR A 36 17.14 13.94 -5.29
C THR A 36 16.57 15.33 -5.01
N HIS A 37 17.38 16.39 -5.17
CA HIS A 37 16.91 17.76 -5.07
C HIS A 37 15.92 18.10 -6.19
N TYR A 38 16.27 17.88 -7.46
CA TYR A 38 15.33 18.13 -8.57
C TYR A 38 14.03 17.35 -8.42
N LEU A 39 14.12 16.08 -8.00
CA LEU A 39 12.94 15.28 -7.70
C LEU A 39 12.09 15.92 -6.59
N SER A 40 12.72 16.38 -5.50
CA SER A 40 12.04 17.05 -4.39
C SER A 40 11.35 18.34 -4.83
N VAL A 41 11.98 19.15 -5.69
CA VAL A 41 11.38 20.40 -6.20
C VAL A 41 10.10 20.13 -6.98
N ILE A 42 10.07 19.05 -7.79
CA ILE A 42 8.92 18.71 -8.61
C ILE A 42 7.80 18.07 -7.78
N VAL A 43 8.16 17.14 -6.89
CA VAL A 43 7.20 16.24 -6.22
C VAL A 43 6.74 16.77 -4.86
N ASP A 44 7.63 17.42 -4.10
CA ASP A 44 7.33 17.81 -2.71
C ASP A 44 6.21 18.86 -2.59
N PRO A 45 6.02 19.84 -3.49
CA PRO A 45 4.88 20.76 -3.40
C PRO A 45 3.54 20.02 -3.39
N PHE A 46 3.41 19.00 -4.26
CA PHE A 46 2.23 18.16 -4.33
C PHE A 46 2.09 17.26 -3.09
N LEU A 47 3.17 16.60 -2.67
CA LEU A 47 3.15 15.77 -1.46
C LEU A 47 2.85 16.59 -0.20
N ASN A 48 3.40 17.80 -0.09
CA ASN A 48 3.23 18.69 1.06
C ASN A 48 1.80 19.20 1.17
N PHE A 49 1.12 19.43 0.04
CA PHE A 49 -0.31 19.72 0.04
C PHE A 49 -1.09 18.58 0.73
N PHE A 50 -0.88 17.33 0.31
CA PHE A 50 -1.57 16.19 0.93
C PHE A 50 -1.12 15.91 2.37
N LYS A 51 0.15 16.12 2.70
CA LYS A 51 0.64 16.02 4.09
C LYS A 51 -0.05 17.01 5.02
N ARG A 52 -0.42 18.20 4.54
CA ARG A 52 -1.12 19.21 5.34
C ARG A 52 -2.61 18.89 5.49
N VAL A 53 -3.26 18.42 4.44
CA VAL A 53 -4.71 18.12 4.45
C VAL A 53 -5.01 16.79 5.14
N PHE A 54 -4.20 15.76 4.88
CA PHE A 54 -4.36 14.41 5.41
C PHE A 54 -3.04 13.91 6.02
N PRO A 55 -2.68 14.36 7.24
CA PRO A 55 -1.50 13.88 7.95
C PRO A 55 -1.69 12.43 8.43
N LEU A 56 -1.56 11.48 7.52
CA LEU A 56 -1.57 10.05 7.81
C LEU A 56 -0.17 9.64 8.26
N LYS A 57 0.06 9.67 9.57
CA LYS A 57 1.28 9.18 10.22
C LYS A 57 0.93 7.97 11.08
N VAL A 58 1.59 6.84 10.82
CA VAL A 58 1.43 5.62 11.63
C VAL A 58 2.78 5.29 12.23
N GLY A 59 2.96 5.63 13.51
CA GLY A 59 4.25 5.52 14.20
C GLY A 59 5.32 6.35 13.50
N PHE A 60 6.37 5.68 12.99
CA PHE A 60 7.49 6.30 12.27
C PHE A 60 7.30 6.32 10.75
N LEU A 61 6.26 5.68 10.22
CA LEU A 61 5.98 5.64 8.79
C LEU A 61 5.03 6.78 8.40
N ASP A 62 5.53 7.70 7.58
CA ASP A 62 4.72 8.70 6.91
C ASP A 62 3.98 8.02 5.73
N LEU A 63 2.70 7.71 5.94
CA LEU A 63 1.81 7.15 4.92
C LEU A 63 1.09 8.22 4.09
N SER A 64 1.26 9.49 4.46
CA SER A 64 0.70 10.64 3.72
C SER A 64 1.01 10.62 2.21
N PRO A 65 2.19 10.15 1.74
CA PRO A 65 2.45 10.03 0.30
C PRO A 65 1.60 8.99 -0.45
N LEU A 66 0.93 8.06 0.25
CA LEU A 66 0.06 7.07 -0.38
C LEU A 66 -1.27 7.69 -0.86
N VAL A 67 -1.73 8.77 -0.23
CA VAL A 67 -2.96 9.47 -0.64
C VAL A 67 -2.85 10.07 -2.05
N PRO A 68 -1.80 10.85 -2.38
CA PRO A 68 -1.62 11.33 -3.74
C PRO A 68 -1.46 10.20 -4.77
N LEU A 69 -0.81 9.09 -4.40
CA LEU A 69 -0.76 7.90 -5.27
C LEU A 69 -2.15 7.29 -5.51
N LEU A 70 -2.98 7.17 -4.48
CA LEU A 70 -4.36 6.71 -4.62
C LEU A 70 -5.16 7.62 -5.57
N LEU A 71 -5.05 8.94 -5.40
CA LEU A 71 -5.79 9.91 -6.23
C LEU A 71 -5.34 9.88 -7.68
N LEU A 72 -4.03 9.80 -7.94
CA LEU A 72 -3.50 9.65 -9.30
C LEU A 72 -3.89 8.30 -9.91
N SER A 73 -3.89 7.23 -9.12
CA SER A 73 -4.32 5.89 -9.58
C SER A 73 -5.81 5.90 -9.92
N LEU A 74 -6.64 6.55 -9.09
CA LEU A 74 -8.05 6.75 -9.39
C LEU A 74 -8.22 7.53 -10.69
N ALA A 75 -7.51 8.66 -10.85
CA ALA A 75 -7.55 9.47 -12.07
C ALA A 75 -7.14 8.65 -13.30
N ASP A 76 -6.07 7.86 -13.23
CA ASP A 76 -5.64 6.96 -14.32
C ASP A 76 -6.77 6.01 -14.72
N THR A 77 -7.36 5.30 -13.75
CA THR A 77 -8.42 4.33 -14.06
C THR A 77 -9.68 5.00 -14.61
N VAL A 78 -10.03 6.19 -14.12
CA VAL A 78 -11.18 6.96 -14.61
C VAL A 78 -10.94 7.41 -16.05
N VAL A 79 -9.74 7.92 -16.36
CA VAL A 79 -9.36 8.33 -17.72
C VAL A 79 -9.39 7.14 -18.67
N VAL A 80 -8.83 5.99 -18.28
CA VAL A 80 -8.86 4.76 -19.09
C VAL A 80 -10.30 4.34 -19.36
N ASP A 81 -11.12 4.25 -18.31
CA ASP A 81 -12.47 3.74 -18.44
C ASP A 81 -13.33 4.64 -19.33
N LEU A 82 -13.23 5.95 -19.18
CA LEU A 82 -14.07 6.90 -19.91
C LEU A 82 -13.58 7.16 -21.33
N LEU A 83 -12.28 7.38 -21.52
CA LEU A 83 -11.73 7.83 -22.80
C LEU A 83 -11.26 6.69 -23.72
N ILE A 84 -10.96 5.51 -23.16
CA ILE A 84 -10.47 4.36 -23.93
C ILE A 84 -11.54 3.28 -23.99
N ASN A 85 -12.08 2.89 -22.84
CA ASN A 85 -13.08 1.82 -22.77
C ASN A 85 -14.51 2.31 -23.09
N ASN A 86 -14.70 3.61 -23.31
CA ASN A 86 -15.99 4.27 -23.51
C ASN A 86 -17.05 3.83 -22.49
N GLN A 87 -16.63 3.65 -21.23
CA GLN A 87 -17.54 3.32 -20.14
C GLN A 87 -18.47 4.50 -19.89
N VAL A 88 -19.73 4.18 -19.64
CA VAL A 88 -20.76 5.19 -19.33
C VAL A 88 -20.72 5.48 -17.83
N PHE A 89 -20.88 6.75 -17.47
CA PHE A 89 -21.10 7.13 -16.09
C PHE A 89 -22.46 6.59 -15.61
N GLY A 90 -22.42 5.66 -14.67
CA GLY A 90 -23.60 5.08 -14.03
C GLY A 90 -23.32 4.69 -12.59
N ILE A 91 -24.34 4.17 -11.90
CA ILE A 91 -24.21 3.78 -10.48
C ILE A 91 -23.15 2.67 -10.35
N GLY A 92 -23.11 1.74 -11.29
CA GLY A 92 -22.11 0.68 -11.37
C GLY A 92 -20.68 1.18 -11.49
N PHE A 93 -20.45 2.27 -12.24
CA PHE A 93 -19.13 2.89 -12.37
C PHE A 93 -18.66 3.47 -11.04
N ILE A 94 -19.52 4.22 -10.35
CA ILE A 94 -19.21 4.82 -9.05
C ILE A 94 -18.93 3.73 -8.02
N ALA A 95 -19.77 2.69 -7.98
CA ALA A 95 -19.59 1.53 -7.12
C ALA A 95 -18.25 0.82 -7.39
N GLY A 96 -17.88 0.62 -8.65
CA GLY A 96 -16.58 0.06 -9.04
C GLY A 96 -15.41 0.90 -8.53
N LYS A 97 -15.50 2.23 -8.59
CA LYS A 97 -14.45 3.13 -8.04
C LYS A 97 -14.39 3.13 -6.52
N LEU A 98 -15.53 3.01 -5.83
CA LEU A 98 -15.54 2.81 -4.38
C LEU A 98 -14.86 1.49 -3.99
N ILE A 99 -15.14 0.40 -4.71
CA ILE A 99 -14.49 -0.89 -4.49
C ILE A 99 -12.98 -0.79 -4.73
N PHE A 100 -12.55 -0.05 -5.76
CA PHE A 100 -11.13 0.24 -5.99
C PHE A 100 -10.47 0.94 -4.79
N ILE A 101 -11.13 1.93 -4.19
CA ILE A 101 -10.61 2.63 -3.00
C ILE A 101 -10.49 1.65 -1.83
N VAL A 102 -11.51 0.83 -1.57
CA VAL A 102 -11.50 -0.19 -0.52
C VAL A 102 -10.34 -1.18 -0.74
N LYS A 103 -10.15 -1.62 -2.00
CA LYS A 103 -9.04 -2.50 -2.40
C LYS A 103 -7.69 -1.85 -2.13
N TYR A 104 -7.51 -0.58 -2.49
CA TYR A 104 -6.27 0.15 -2.22
C TYR A 104 -5.97 0.23 -0.73
N CYS A 105 -6.96 0.60 0.10
CA CYS A 105 -6.83 0.65 1.54
C CYS A 105 -6.43 -0.70 2.15
N LEU A 106 -7.06 -1.79 1.69
CA LEU A 106 -6.70 -3.16 2.11
C LEU A 106 -5.25 -3.48 1.75
N ASN A 107 -4.82 -3.18 0.53
CA ASN A 107 -3.45 -3.45 0.08
C ASN A 107 -2.41 -2.65 0.87
N VAL A 108 -2.70 -1.38 1.20
CA VAL A 108 -1.83 -0.58 2.07
C VAL A 108 -1.76 -1.17 3.48
N ALA A 109 -2.89 -1.59 4.05
CA ALA A 109 -2.92 -2.22 5.37
C ALA A 109 -2.11 -3.53 5.41
N VAL A 110 -2.28 -4.39 4.40
CA VAL A 110 -1.50 -5.63 4.25
C VAL A 110 -0.02 -5.33 4.06
N PHE A 111 0.33 -4.31 3.25
CA PHE A 111 1.72 -3.90 3.07
C PHE A 111 2.37 -3.49 4.38
N ILE A 112 1.72 -2.63 5.18
CA ILE A 112 2.23 -2.18 6.48
C ILE A 112 2.38 -3.36 7.45
N PHE A 113 1.40 -4.27 7.45
CA PHE A 113 1.42 -5.46 8.29
C PHE A 113 2.54 -6.43 7.90
N CYS A 114 2.72 -6.72 6.61
CA CYS A 114 3.82 -7.56 6.15
C CYS A 114 5.18 -6.90 6.42
N PHE A 115 5.30 -5.60 6.17
CA PHE A 115 6.51 -4.84 6.46
C PHE A 115 6.87 -4.89 7.95
N SER A 116 5.88 -4.81 8.83
CA SER A 116 6.13 -4.92 10.27
C SER A 116 6.60 -6.31 10.69
N CYS A 117 5.99 -7.35 10.14
CA CYS A 117 6.42 -8.73 10.36
C CYS A 117 7.84 -8.98 9.86
N ILE A 118 8.18 -8.43 8.69
CA ILE A 118 9.53 -8.54 8.11
C ILE A 118 10.55 -7.84 8.99
N ILE A 119 10.29 -6.62 9.45
CA ILE A 119 11.21 -5.91 10.36
C ILE A 119 11.47 -6.74 11.62
N ILE A 120 10.43 -7.29 12.24
CA ILE A 120 10.60 -8.09 13.46
C ILE A 120 11.33 -9.40 13.16
N LEU A 121 11.04 -10.04 12.02
CA LEU A 121 11.73 -11.26 11.60
C LEU A 121 13.23 -11.01 11.40
N VAL A 122 13.59 -9.92 10.71
CA VAL A 122 14.98 -9.48 10.51
C VAL A 122 15.64 -9.21 11.87
N MET A 123 14.99 -8.45 12.75
CA MET A 123 15.53 -8.14 14.08
C MET A 123 15.75 -9.40 14.92
N ASN A 124 14.82 -10.36 14.89
CA ASN A 124 14.96 -11.63 15.59
C ASN A 124 16.10 -12.50 15.03
N ILE A 125 16.52 -12.30 13.78
CA ILE A 125 17.64 -13.03 13.15
C ILE A 125 18.97 -12.38 13.51
N PHE A 126 19.11 -11.06 13.33
CA PHE A 126 20.39 -10.36 13.50
C PHE A 126 20.67 -9.91 14.93
N MET A 127 19.64 -9.49 15.67
CA MET A 127 19.77 -8.85 16.99
C MET A 127 18.67 -9.33 17.97
N PRO A 128 18.64 -10.62 18.33
CA PRO A 128 17.55 -11.22 19.12
C PRO A 128 17.36 -10.61 20.52
N MET A 129 18.38 -9.97 21.09
CA MET A 129 18.36 -9.38 22.43
C MET A 129 18.33 -7.85 22.42
N SER A 130 18.13 -7.23 21.25
CA SER A 130 18.11 -5.76 21.14
C SER A 130 16.77 -5.20 21.60
N TYR A 131 16.80 -4.35 22.63
CA TYR A 131 15.63 -3.59 23.02
C TYR A 131 15.50 -2.36 22.12
N ASN A 132 14.59 -2.44 21.14
CA ASN A 132 14.25 -1.31 20.30
C ASN A 132 12.78 -0.92 20.51
N PRO A 133 12.49 0.33 20.94
CA PRO A 133 11.12 0.77 21.23
C PRO A 133 10.18 0.65 20.04
N ILE A 134 10.70 0.74 18.81
CA ILE A 134 9.92 0.58 17.58
C ILE A 134 9.49 -0.88 17.40
N VAL A 135 10.44 -1.80 17.61
CA VAL A 135 10.20 -3.25 17.48
C VAL A 135 9.22 -3.72 18.55
N THR A 136 9.28 -3.19 19.77
CA THR A 136 8.34 -3.54 20.85
C THR A 136 6.94 -3.02 20.57
N MET A 137 6.78 -1.79 20.07
CA MET A 137 5.47 -1.29 19.60
C MET A 137 4.90 -2.20 18.50
N MET A 138 5.69 -2.51 17.48
CA MET A 138 5.25 -3.36 16.37
C MET A 138 4.89 -4.78 16.86
N ARG A 139 5.66 -5.32 17.79
CA ARG A 139 5.39 -6.62 18.41
C ARG A 139 4.08 -6.61 19.21
N SER A 140 3.77 -5.53 19.94
CA SER A 140 2.49 -5.44 20.67
C SER A 140 1.25 -5.47 19.74
N PHE A 141 1.37 -4.95 18.51
CA PHE A 141 0.30 -5.06 17.52
C PHE A 141 0.15 -6.49 16.98
N LEU A 142 1.24 -7.25 16.89
CA LEU A 142 1.25 -8.60 16.33
C LEU A 142 0.98 -9.68 17.38
N ASP A 143 1.35 -9.46 18.65
CA ASP A 143 1.15 -10.38 19.77
C ASP A 143 -0.28 -10.91 19.94
N PRO A 144 -1.37 -10.12 19.79
CA PRO A 144 -2.73 -10.68 19.86
C PRO A 144 -3.00 -11.70 18.75
N ILE A 145 -2.38 -11.53 17.57
CA ILE A 145 -2.52 -12.46 16.45
C ILE A 145 -1.57 -13.66 16.64
N MET A 146 -0.32 -13.41 17.04
CA MET A 146 0.67 -14.45 17.32
C MET A 146 0.25 -15.34 18.48
N SER A 147 -0.39 -14.82 19.52
CA SER A 147 -0.91 -15.61 20.64
C SER A 147 -2.06 -16.53 20.21
N LYS A 148 -2.99 -16.04 19.37
CA LYS A 148 -4.01 -16.89 18.74
C LYS A 148 -3.38 -17.97 17.87
N LEU A 149 -2.38 -17.61 17.05
CA LEU A 149 -1.67 -18.55 16.20
C LEU A 149 -0.92 -19.61 17.01
N ARG A 150 -0.24 -19.23 18.10
CA ARG A 150 0.45 -20.12 19.06
C ARG A 150 -0.52 -21.10 19.73
N ARG A 151 -1.76 -20.69 19.99
CA ARG A 151 -2.81 -21.56 20.54
C ARG A 151 -3.31 -22.57 19.52
N ILE A 152 -3.42 -22.18 18.25
CA ILE A 152 -3.91 -23.04 17.16
C ILE A 152 -2.82 -24.02 16.69
N LEU A 153 -1.60 -23.52 16.47
CA LEU A 153 -0.46 -24.30 15.98
C LEU A 153 0.63 -24.36 17.06
N LYS A 154 0.77 -25.50 17.73
CA LYS A 154 1.79 -25.70 18.78
C LYS A 154 3.12 -26.16 18.16
N ILE A 155 4.07 -25.24 17.98
CA ILE A 155 5.37 -25.51 17.38
C ILE A 155 6.43 -25.57 18.49
N HIS A 156 6.96 -26.76 18.75
CA HIS A 156 8.00 -26.99 19.75
C HIS A 156 9.37 -26.87 19.08
N SER A 157 9.83 -25.63 18.90
CA SER A 157 11.15 -25.33 18.36
C SER A 157 11.74 -24.11 19.06
N TYR A 158 13.07 -24.09 19.21
CA TYR A 158 13.81 -22.93 19.72
C TYR A 158 13.57 -21.66 18.87
N HIS A 159 13.26 -21.82 17.58
CA HIS A 159 12.96 -20.73 16.66
C HIS A 159 11.46 -20.54 16.37
N SER A 160 10.59 -21.01 17.27
CA SER A 160 9.13 -20.96 17.09
C SER A 160 8.60 -19.57 16.72
N ASP A 161 9.07 -18.52 17.39
CA ASP A 161 8.70 -17.12 17.10
C ASP A 161 8.98 -16.70 15.65
N ARG A 162 10.12 -17.11 15.06
CA ARG A 162 10.46 -16.82 13.66
C ARG A 162 9.52 -17.56 12.71
N ILE A 163 9.21 -18.81 13.03
CA ILE A 163 8.30 -19.66 12.24
C ILE A 163 6.89 -19.06 12.23
N TYR A 164 6.39 -18.59 13.37
CA TYR A 164 5.08 -17.93 13.45
C TYR A 164 5.00 -16.67 12.59
N LEU A 165 6.06 -15.85 12.57
CA LEU A 165 6.11 -14.66 11.70
C LEU A 165 6.06 -15.03 10.21
N ILE A 166 6.78 -16.07 9.80
CA ILE A 166 6.76 -16.56 8.42
C ILE A 166 5.36 -17.06 8.05
N ILE A 167 4.75 -17.90 8.90
CA ILE A 167 3.40 -18.42 8.68
C ILE A 167 2.41 -17.26 8.53
N LEU A 168 2.52 -16.25 9.38
CA LEU A 168 1.63 -15.11 9.40
C LEU A 168 1.80 -14.22 8.15
N ILE A 169 3.04 -13.97 7.69
CA ILE A 169 3.30 -13.28 6.41
C ILE A 169 2.64 -14.06 5.26
N VAL A 170 2.95 -15.36 5.14
CA VAL A 170 2.42 -16.21 4.06
C VAL A 170 0.90 -16.24 4.09
N PHE A 171 0.30 -16.44 5.28
CA PHE A 171 -1.14 -16.47 5.46
C PHE A 171 -1.78 -15.14 5.05
N THR A 172 -1.24 -14.00 5.48
CA THR A 172 -1.78 -12.70 5.09
C THR A 172 -1.66 -12.42 3.59
N ILE A 173 -0.57 -12.85 2.94
CA ILE A 173 -0.45 -12.74 1.49
C ILE A 173 -1.55 -13.57 0.80
N ILE A 174 -1.73 -14.83 1.20
CA ILE A 174 -2.77 -15.71 0.62
C ILE A 174 -4.17 -15.11 0.80
N VAL A 175 -4.50 -14.66 2.02
CA VAL A 175 -5.79 -14.02 2.32
C VAL A 175 -5.97 -12.74 1.49
N SER A 176 -4.91 -11.94 1.34
CA SER A 176 -4.96 -10.72 0.54
C SER A 176 -5.18 -11.03 -0.94
N MET A 177 -4.59 -12.09 -1.49
CA MET A 177 -4.79 -12.49 -2.88
C MET A 177 -6.25 -12.89 -3.10
N ALA A 178 -6.82 -13.70 -2.21
CA ALA A 178 -8.23 -14.09 -2.27
C ALA A 178 -9.17 -12.88 -2.13
N GLY A 179 -8.89 -11.99 -1.18
CA GLY A 179 -9.67 -10.77 -0.97
C GLY A 179 -9.62 -9.83 -2.17
N ASN A 180 -8.44 -9.61 -2.75
CA ASN A 180 -8.27 -8.81 -3.96
C ASN A 180 -9.05 -9.39 -5.14
N TYR A 181 -8.97 -10.71 -5.36
CA TYR A 181 -9.73 -11.38 -6.41
C TYR A 181 -11.25 -11.21 -6.23
N LEU A 182 -11.74 -11.37 -4.99
CA LEU A 182 -13.15 -11.17 -4.68
C LEU A 182 -13.60 -9.73 -4.93
N LEU A 183 -12.81 -8.74 -4.51
CA LEU A 183 -13.10 -7.33 -4.75
C LEU A 183 -13.11 -7.01 -6.25
N ASP A 184 -12.18 -7.58 -7.03
CA ASP A 184 -12.15 -7.40 -8.48
C ASP A 184 -13.39 -8.02 -9.15
N PHE A 185 -13.80 -9.21 -8.69
CA PHE A 185 -15.05 -9.83 -9.14
C PHE A 185 -16.26 -8.95 -8.84
N LEU A 186 -16.37 -8.41 -7.62
CA LEU A 186 -17.46 -7.51 -7.23
C LEU A 186 -17.44 -6.21 -8.04
N ALA A 187 -16.26 -5.62 -8.27
CA ALA A 187 -16.12 -4.41 -9.07
C ALA A 187 -16.57 -4.65 -10.52
N TYR A 188 -16.17 -5.78 -11.10
CA TYR A 188 -16.59 -6.17 -12.45
C TYR A 188 -18.12 -6.32 -12.54
N GLN A 189 -18.74 -7.00 -11.57
CA GLN A 189 -20.18 -7.18 -11.55
C GLN A 189 -20.92 -5.85 -11.33
N ALA A 190 -20.40 -4.97 -10.48
CA ALA A 190 -20.96 -3.64 -10.25
C ALA A 190 -20.99 -2.82 -11.55
N VAL A 191 -19.89 -2.78 -12.30
CA VAL A 191 -19.81 -2.05 -13.58
C VAL A 191 -20.71 -2.68 -14.65
N ARG A 192 -20.91 -4.01 -14.62
CA ARG A 192 -21.79 -4.73 -15.55
C ARG A 192 -23.27 -4.45 -15.32
N LEU A 193 -23.69 -4.20 -14.08
CA LEU A 193 -25.05 -3.82 -13.74
C LEU A 193 -25.30 -2.37 -14.22
N ARG A 194 -25.71 -2.26 -15.49
CA ARG A 194 -26.12 -1.01 -16.13
C ARG A 194 -27.44 -0.53 -15.54
N PHE A 195 -27.38 0.14 -14.39
CA PHE A 195 -28.43 1.02 -13.90
C PHE A 195 -27.98 2.47 -14.07
#